data_AF-A0A317PEW6-F1
#
_entry.id   AF-A0A317PEW6-F1
#
_cell.length_a   1.000
_cell.length_b   1.000
_cell.length_c   1.000
_cell.angle_alpha   90.00
_cell.angle_beta   90.00
_cell.angle_gamma   90.00
#
_symmetry.space_group_name_H-M   'P 1'
#
loop_
_entity.id
_entity.type
_entity.pdbx_description
1 polymer ?
#
loop_
_entity_poly.entity_id
_entity_poly.type
_entity_poly.pdbx_seq_one_letter_code
_entity_poly.pdbx_strand_id
1 'polypeptide(L)'
;RDQRGQAASYDAVEEVKLALWKALLGMRPDEGSDIVIYAGGQLLDMDRGRLYYQFDFTCDREITEDMTRQQEELDALDTFTGMDINIDYIDPGDGPDGNTEHHTQINLSE
;
A
#
# COMPACT_ATOMS: atom_id res chain seq x y z
N ARG A 1 -8.78 -36.17 -34.06
CA ARG A 1 -7.93 -34.96 -34.18
C ARG A 1 -8.88 -33.78 -34.05
N ASP A 2 -8.92 -33.15 -32.89
CA ASP A 2 -9.95 -32.18 -32.53
C ASP A 2 -9.79 -30.88 -33.34
N GLN A 3 -10.86 -30.49 -34.03
CA GLN A 3 -10.84 -29.53 -35.14
C GLN A 3 -10.66 -28.06 -34.70
N ARG A 4 -10.52 -27.81 -33.39
CA ARG A 4 -10.39 -26.45 -32.83
C ARG A 4 -9.07 -26.17 -32.13
N GLY A 5 -8.14 -27.13 -32.05
CA GLY A 5 -6.84 -26.93 -31.39
C GLY A 5 -6.91 -26.77 -29.86
N GLN A 6 -8.09 -26.96 -29.27
CA GLN A 6 -8.37 -26.71 -27.85
C GLN A 6 -7.48 -27.52 -26.90
N ALA A 7 -7.18 -28.78 -27.23
CA ALA A 7 -6.30 -29.60 -26.42
C ALA A 7 -4.85 -29.05 -26.37
N ALA A 8 -4.30 -28.60 -27.50
CA ALA A 8 -2.93 -28.07 -27.55
C ALA A 8 -2.82 -26.69 -26.87
N SER A 9 -3.87 -25.87 -27.00
CA SER A 9 -3.97 -24.59 -26.29
C SER A 9 -4.09 -24.75 -24.78
N TYR A 10 -4.84 -25.76 -24.31
CA TYR A 10 -4.97 -26.07 -22.89
C TYR A 10 -3.63 -26.53 -22.28
N ASP A 11 -2.92 -27.43 -22.97
CA ASP A 11 -1.62 -27.93 -22.51
C ASP A 11 -0.58 -26.80 -22.36
N ALA A 12 -0.56 -25.85 -23.31
CA ALA A 12 0.33 -24.69 -23.24
C ALA A 12 0.04 -23.76 -22.04
N VAL A 13 -1.24 -23.56 -21.70
CA VAL A 13 -1.63 -22.77 -20.52
C VAL A 13 -1.17 -23.46 -19.25
N GLU A 14 -1.38 -24.76 -19.13
CA GLU A 14 -1.01 -25.50 -17.93
C GLU A 14 0.52 -25.56 -17.76
N GLU A 15 1.28 -25.66 -18.86
CA GLU A 15 2.75 -25.58 -18.82
C GLU A 15 3.23 -24.21 -18.30
N VAL A 16 2.69 -23.12 -18.85
CA VAL A 16 3.02 -21.76 -18.40
C VAL A 16 2.62 -21.54 -16.94
N LYS A 17 1.42 -22.01 -16.55
CA LYS A 17 0.95 -21.95 -15.17
C LYS A 17 1.91 -22.66 -14.22
N LEU A 18 2.36 -23.87 -14.56
CA LEU A 18 3.33 -24.62 -13.75
C LEU A 18 4.67 -23.89 -13.61
N ALA A 19 5.14 -23.26 -14.68
CA ALA A 19 6.35 -22.43 -14.63
C ALA A 19 6.16 -21.20 -13.72
N LEU A 20 5.04 -20.50 -13.84
CA LEU A 20 4.70 -19.37 -12.98
C LEU A 20 4.55 -19.79 -11.52
N TRP A 21 3.93 -20.94 -11.24
CA TRP A 21 3.79 -21.46 -9.89
C TRP A 21 5.13 -21.73 -9.23
N LYS A 22 6.07 -22.35 -9.96
CA LYS A 22 7.43 -22.59 -9.46
C LYS A 22 8.20 -21.29 -9.22
N ALA A 23 7.91 -20.25 -9.98
CA ALA A 23 8.60 -18.96 -9.86
C ALA A 23 8.01 -18.08 -8.74
N LEU A 24 6.69 -18.10 -8.57
CA LEU A 24 5.97 -17.11 -7.75
C LEU A 24 5.45 -17.68 -6.43
N LEU A 25 4.94 -18.92 -6.39
CA LEU A 25 4.29 -19.41 -5.17
C LEU A 25 5.29 -19.64 -4.06
N GLY A 26 5.00 -19.07 -2.89
CA GLY A 26 5.90 -19.10 -1.74
C GLY A 26 7.02 -18.05 -1.79
N MET A 27 7.09 -17.23 -2.85
CA MET A 27 7.95 -16.05 -2.86
C MET A 27 7.38 -14.99 -1.92
N ARG A 28 8.27 -14.30 -1.20
CA ARG A 28 7.98 -13.07 -0.46
C ARG A 28 8.64 -11.90 -1.22
N PRO A 29 7.87 -10.96 -1.79
CA PRO A 29 8.42 -9.87 -2.62
C PRO A 29 9.35 -8.91 -1.86
N ASP A 30 9.00 -8.58 -0.62
CA ASP A 30 9.75 -7.69 0.27
C ASP A 30 9.48 -8.06 1.75
N GLU A 31 10.21 -7.47 2.69
CA GLU A 31 10.13 -7.81 4.11
C GLU A 31 8.74 -7.62 4.73
N GLY A 32 7.95 -6.65 4.24
CA GLY A 32 6.61 -6.34 4.74
C GLY A 32 5.48 -7.08 4.02
N SER A 33 5.81 -7.92 3.04
CA SER A 33 4.83 -8.69 2.28
C SER A 33 4.69 -10.13 2.78
N ASP A 34 3.49 -10.65 2.70
CA ASP A 34 3.21 -12.07 2.85
C ASP A 34 3.65 -12.87 1.62
N ILE A 35 3.41 -14.19 1.66
CA ILE A 35 3.69 -15.07 0.53
C ILE A 35 2.74 -14.79 -0.63
N VAL A 36 3.26 -14.83 -1.85
CA VAL A 36 2.45 -14.78 -3.06
C VAL A 36 1.60 -16.06 -3.17
N ILE A 37 0.30 -15.86 -3.38
CA ILE A 37 -0.70 -16.91 -3.58
C ILE A 37 -1.37 -16.77 -4.95
N TYR A 38 -1.90 -17.89 -5.45
CA TYR A 38 -2.69 -17.90 -6.68
C TYR A 38 -4.11 -17.42 -6.38
N ALA A 39 -4.53 -16.34 -7.04
CA ALA A 39 -5.85 -15.72 -6.86
C ALA A 39 -6.86 -16.14 -7.93
N GLY A 40 -6.40 -16.74 -9.02
CA GLY A 40 -7.25 -17.26 -10.08
C GLY A 40 -6.70 -16.99 -11.46
N GLY A 41 -7.58 -17.09 -12.45
CA GLY A 41 -7.24 -16.77 -13.81
C GLY A 41 -8.46 -16.91 -14.71
N GLN A 42 -8.38 -16.29 -15.88
CA GLN A 42 -9.47 -16.24 -16.82
C GLN A 42 -8.97 -16.27 -18.26
N LEU A 43 -9.74 -16.94 -19.12
CA LEU A 43 -9.56 -16.85 -20.56
C LEU A 43 -10.14 -15.52 -21.05
N LEU A 44 -9.29 -14.67 -21.61
CA LEU A 44 -9.68 -13.37 -22.14
C LEU A 44 -10.20 -13.50 -23.57
N ASP A 45 -9.45 -14.20 -24.42
CA ASP A 45 -9.81 -14.42 -25.82
C ASP A 45 -9.08 -15.65 -26.40
N MET A 46 -9.68 -16.25 -27.43
CA MET A 46 -9.10 -17.40 -28.15
C MET A 46 -9.47 -17.34 -29.63
N ASP A 47 -8.44 -17.24 -30.48
CA ASP A 47 -8.56 -17.35 -31.93
C ASP A 47 -7.89 -18.63 -32.46
N ARG A 48 -7.85 -18.83 -33.78
CA ARG A 48 -7.30 -20.05 -34.41
C ARG A 48 -5.78 -20.22 -34.25
N GLY A 49 -5.06 -19.22 -33.74
CA GLY A 49 -3.60 -19.25 -33.56
C GLY A 49 -3.09 -18.55 -32.29
N ARG A 50 -3.95 -17.96 -31.48
CA ARG A 50 -3.57 -17.23 -30.26
C ARG A 50 -4.56 -17.51 -29.14
N LEU A 51 -4.02 -17.52 -27.93
CA LEU A 51 -4.74 -17.71 -26.70
C LEU A 51 -4.29 -16.63 -25.72
N TYR A 52 -5.21 -15.82 -25.23
CA TYR A 52 -4.95 -14.81 -24.22
C TYR A 52 -5.55 -15.29 -22.90
N TYR A 53 -4.69 -15.67 -21.97
CA TYR A 53 -5.07 -16.13 -20.65
C TYR A 53 -4.40 -15.24 -19.60
N GLN A 54 -5.18 -14.77 -18.63
CA GLN A 54 -4.69 -14.00 -17.49
C GLN A 54 -4.56 -14.92 -16.29
N PHE A 55 -3.41 -14.86 -15.62
CA PHE A 55 -3.21 -15.45 -14.30
C PHE A 55 -3.13 -14.34 -13.26
N ASP A 56 -3.88 -14.49 -12.19
CA ASP A 56 -3.91 -13.55 -11.08
C ASP A 56 -3.18 -14.15 -9.88
N PHE A 57 -2.25 -13.37 -9.33
CA PHE A 57 -1.51 -13.67 -8.11
C PHE A 57 -1.64 -12.47 -7.18
N THR A 58 -1.75 -12.74 -5.88
CA THR A 58 -1.87 -11.71 -4.86
C THR A 58 -0.93 -12.03 -3.71
N CYS A 59 -0.50 -11.01 -2.98
CA CYS A 59 0.08 -11.12 -1.66
C CYS A 59 -0.47 -9.98 -0.82
N ASP A 60 -0.74 -10.26 0.45
CA ASP A 60 -1.03 -9.20 1.40
C ASP A 60 0.28 -8.51 1.77
N ARG A 61 0.21 -7.22 2.09
CA ARG A 61 1.34 -6.47 2.63
C ARG A 61 0.88 -5.60 3.78
N GLU A 62 1.72 -5.48 4.79
CA GLU A 62 1.52 -4.49 5.83
C GLU A 62 1.93 -3.11 5.30
N ILE A 63 1.14 -2.08 5.65
CA ILE A 63 1.49 -0.69 5.42
C ILE A 63 1.81 -0.11 6.79
N THR A 64 3.08 0.25 6.99
CA THR A 64 3.59 0.81 8.23
C THR A 64 3.59 2.34 8.18
N GLU A 65 3.76 2.98 9.34
CA GLU A 65 3.73 4.44 9.50
C GLU A 65 4.77 5.14 8.62
N ASP A 66 5.99 4.59 8.53
CA ASP A 66 7.11 5.09 7.71
C ASP A 66 6.84 5.10 6.20
N MET A 67 5.84 4.35 5.75
CA MET A 67 5.42 4.33 4.35
C MET A 67 4.36 5.39 4.03
N THR A 68 3.94 6.17 5.03
CA THR A 68 2.91 7.20 4.86
C THR A 68 3.55 8.54 4.53
N ARG A 69 2.89 9.28 3.64
CA ARG A 69 3.22 10.69 3.35
C ARG A 69 3.27 11.56 4.60
N GLN A 70 2.45 11.25 5.61
CA GLN A 70 2.48 11.96 6.90
C GLN A 70 3.81 11.76 7.61
N GLN A 71 4.31 10.53 7.68
CA GLN A 71 5.60 10.26 8.32
C GLN A 71 6.74 10.89 7.53
N GLU A 72 6.69 10.87 6.19
CA GLU A 72 7.65 11.61 5.36
C GLU A 72 7.66 13.12 5.68
N GLU A 73 6.50 13.73 5.92
CA GLU A 73 6.41 15.13 6.32
C GLU A 73 6.94 15.38 7.73
N LEU A 74 6.65 14.48 8.67
CA LEU A 74 7.15 14.58 10.05
C LEU A 74 8.66 14.43 10.11
N ASP A 75 9.23 13.49 9.36
CA ASP A 75 10.68 13.26 9.28
C ASP A 75 11.41 14.43 8.61
N ALA A 76 10.70 15.21 7.78
CA ALA A 76 11.22 16.41 7.15
C ALA A 76 11.15 17.66 8.05
N LEU A 77 10.49 17.58 9.22
CA LEU A 77 10.50 18.68 10.19
C LEU A 77 11.82 18.70 10.96
N ASP A 78 12.24 19.91 11.34
CA ASP A 78 13.34 20.07 12.29
C ASP A 78 12.97 19.45 13.64
N THR A 79 13.99 19.15 14.46
CA THR A 79 13.80 18.66 15.83
C THR A 79 12.83 19.54 16.59
N PHE A 80 11.85 18.92 17.26
CA PHE A 80 10.86 19.65 18.05
C PHE A 80 11.51 20.29 19.28
N THR A 81 11.80 21.60 19.20
CA THR A 81 12.51 22.33 20.26
C THR A 81 11.61 22.93 21.34
N GLY A 82 10.30 22.96 21.12
CA GLY A 82 9.37 23.62 22.03
C GLY A 82 8.04 23.98 21.38
N MET A 83 7.18 24.62 22.15
CA MET A 83 5.88 25.10 21.70
C MET A 83 5.45 26.37 22.41
N ASP A 84 4.65 27.17 21.72
CA ASP A 84 3.97 28.35 22.23
C ASP A 84 2.49 28.03 22.48
N ILE A 85 1.99 28.37 23.66
CA ILE A 85 0.59 28.25 24.03
C ILE A 85 0.03 29.66 24.23
N ASN A 86 -1.00 29.99 23.44
CA ASN A 86 -1.79 31.20 23.56
C ASN A 86 -3.18 30.84 24.07
N ILE A 87 -3.60 31.44 25.18
CA ILE A 87 -4.90 31.20 25.81
C ILE A 87 -5.73 32.48 25.73
N ASP A 88 -6.91 32.33 25.13
CA ASP A 88 -8.02 33.30 25.09
C ASP A 88 -9.03 32.92 26.19
N TYR A 89 -9.23 33.81 27.16
CA TYR A 89 -10.05 33.57 28.34
C TYR A 89 -11.54 33.84 28.08
N ILE A 90 -12.40 32.90 28.47
CA ILE A 90 -13.86 33.12 28.48
C ILE A 90 -14.27 34.04 29.65
N ASP A 91 -13.73 33.80 30.85
CA ASP A 91 -13.94 34.57 32.09
C ASP A 91 -12.70 34.35 32.98
N PRO A 92 -11.98 35.37 33.46
CA PRO A 92 -12.30 36.81 33.49
C PRO A 92 -11.94 37.60 32.23
N GLY A 93 -11.76 36.93 31.09
CA GLY A 93 -11.55 37.59 29.79
C GLY A 93 -12.84 38.16 29.19
N ASP A 94 -12.72 38.67 27.97
CA ASP A 94 -13.82 39.29 27.23
C ASP A 94 -14.62 38.28 26.38
N GLY A 95 -14.47 36.98 26.65
CA GLY A 95 -15.00 35.89 25.82
C GLY A 95 -14.03 35.50 24.69
N PRO A 96 -14.37 34.51 23.85
CA PRO A 96 -13.51 34.06 22.75
C PRO A 96 -13.46 35.09 21.62
N ASP A 97 -12.72 36.17 21.85
CA ASP A 97 -12.65 37.37 21.02
C ASP A 97 -11.46 37.35 20.05
N GLY A 98 -10.60 36.33 20.16
CA GLY A 98 -9.41 36.14 19.34
C GLY A 98 -8.19 36.91 19.82
N ASN A 99 -8.28 37.63 20.94
CA ASN A 99 -7.16 38.22 21.65
C ASN A 99 -6.61 37.19 22.65
N THR A 100 -5.31 37.24 22.90
CA THR A 100 -4.65 36.32 23.83
C THR A 100 -4.35 37.05 25.13
N GLU A 101 -4.97 36.62 26.24
CA GLU A 101 -4.70 37.17 27.57
C GLU A 101 -3.46 36.53 28.21
N HIS A 102 -3.15 35.29 27.83
CA HIS A 102 -2.00 34.58 28.38
C HIS A 102 -1.21 33.83 27.32
N HIS A 103 0.08 34.15 27.27
CA HIS A 103 1.07 33.46 26.47
C HIS A 103 2.04 32.72 27.38
N THR A 104 2.28 31.46 27.06
CA THR A 104 3.29 30.62 27.69
C THR A 104 4.13 29.94 26.61
N GLN A 105 5.44 30.00 26.77
CA GLN A 105 6.37 29.27 25.93
C GLN A 105 6.99 28.12 26.72
N ILE A 106 7.00 26.93 26.13
CA ILE A 106 7.68 25.76 26.67
C ILE A 106 8.83 25.42 25.73
N ASN A 107 10.05 25.59 26.23
CA ASN A 107 11.26 25.17 25.53
C ASN A 107 11.69 23.79 26.03
N LEU A 108 11.87 22.85 25.11
CA LEU A 108 12.40 21.52 25.39
C LEU A 108 13.92 21.60 25.15
N SER A 109 14.66 21.98 26.18
CA SER A 109 16.12 21.90 26.18
C SER A 109 16.57 20.44 26.15
N GLU A 110 17.59 20.12 25.34
CA GLU A 110 18.37 18.88 25.49
C GLU A 110 19.04 18.76 26.87
#